data_AF-A0A5N5EX90-F1
#
_entry.id   AF-A0A5N5EX90-F1
#
_cell.length_a   1.000
_cell.length_b   1.000
_cell.length_c   1.000
_cell.angle_alpha   90.00
_cell.angle_beta   90.00
_cell.angle_gamma   90.00
#
_symmetry.space_group_name_H-M   'P 1'
#
loop_
_entity.id
_entity.type
_entity.pdbx_description
1 polymer ?
#
loop_
_entity_poly.entity_id
_entity_poly.type
_entity_poly.pdbx_seq_one_letter_code
_entity_poly.pdbx_strand_id
1 'polypeptide(L)'
;MGLQVLANVSLAGQQHQRAIWQQLFPKEFVALARVQSLETCDPLCMVIYACGDGSPELFAQLCSARGITIVKEIVNTTAAVGFGEDSYKLLLSRTCLEGPYFQSLFSYLGFQAFFLRCISDILNERLQEITVPSDLAFCVFGIFKKSIGILKCATTGKSGLPTGSSTIDALGYSLAIPRDICAQKSVRGSNEDLGDAVDVLLSHGLIELLLCLLRDLEPTSVMWKAIKQGEERDGPKSSSLKPCPYKGFRRDMVAVIGNCTYKRKLVQDEIRQRDWILLLLQQCGLDDDNPYLREWGIWCVRDLFEGNEENERVVAELELQGAVDTPEIAQLGLRVEVNPNTRRPRLVNIS
;
A
#
# COMPACT_ATOMS: atom_id res chain seq x y z
N MET A 1 -36.04 0.47 -10.29
CA MET A 1 -36.59 -0.54 -11.23
C MET A 1 -36.08 -0.38 -12.67
N GLY A 2 -36.21 0.80 -13.32
CA GLY A 2 -35.82 0.95 -14.74
C GLY A 2 -34.36 0.62 -15.06
N LEU A 3 -33.41 1.08 -14.23
CA LEU A 3 -31.98 0.78 -14.41
C LEU A 3 -31.62 -0.70 -14.22
N GLN A 4 -32.31 -1.39 -13.31
CA GLN A 4 -32.09 -2.83 -13.12
C GLN A 4 -32.52 -3.63 -14.36
N VAL A 5 -33.64 -3.24 -14.96
CA VAL A 5 -34.09 -3.82 -16.23
C VAL A 5 -33.06 -3.55 -17.33
N LEU A 6 -32.54 -2.31 -17.40
CA LEU A 6 -31.50 -1.95 -18.35
C LEU A 6 -30.21 -2.74 -18.14
N ALA A 7 -29.81 -2.99 -16.89
CA ALA A 7 -28.67 -3.84 -16.55
C ALA A 7 -28.85 -5.26 -17.11
N ASN A 8 -30.03 -5.86 -16.90
CA ASN A 8 -30.33 -7.18 -17.48
C ASN A 8 -30.30 -7.17 -19.02
N VAL A 9 -30.81 -6.11 -19.67
CA VAL A 9 -30.75 -5.96 -21.14
C VAL A 9 -29.31 -5.79 -21.62
N SER A 10 -28.44 -5.11 -20.88
CA SER A 10 -27.03 -4.94 -21.23
C SER A 10 -26.25 -6.27 -21.22
N LEU A 11 -26.71 -7.25 -20.44
CA LEU A 11 -26.15 -8.60 -20.41
C LEU A 11 -26.69 -9.51 -21.54
N ALA A 12 -27.73 -9.09 -22.26
CA ALA A 12 -28.38 -9.89 -23.30
C ALA A 12 -27.67 -9.89 -24.66
N GLY A 13 -26.59 -9.12 -24.83
CA GLY A 13 -25.69 -9.21 -25.98
C GLY A 13 -25.23 -7.87 -26.59
N GLN A 14 -24.24 -7.94 -27.48
CA GLN A 14 -23.52 -6.77 -28.01
C GLN A 14 -24.37 -5.74 -28.75
N GLN A 15 -25.43 -6.16 -29.44
CA GLN A 15 -26.32 -5.21 -30.12
C GLN A 15 -27.05 -4.31 -29.13
N HIS A 16 -27.53 -4.88 -28.02
CA HIS A 16 -28.17 -4.13 -26.95
C HIS A 16 -27.16 -3.19 -26.27
N GLN A 17 -25.96 -3.68 -25.97
CA GLN A 17 -24.88 -2.88 -25.38
C GLN A 17 -24.56 -1.63 -26.21
N ARG A 18 -24.42 -1.77 -27.53
CA ARG A 18 -24.17 -0.65 -28.44
C ARG A 18 -25.33 0.33 -28.49
N ALA A 19 -26.56 -0.16 -28.55
CA ALA A 19 -27.75 0.70 -28.55
C ALA A 19 -27.89 1.50 -27.25
N ILE A 20 -27.65 0.86 -26.09
CA ILE A 20 -27.64 1.51 -24.78
C ILE A 20 -26.57 2.60 -24.74
N TRP A 21 -25.34 2.28 -25.16
CA TRP A 21 -24.24 3.24 -25.15
C TRP A 21 -24.53 4.46 -26.04
N GLN A 22 -25.03 4.25 -27.25
CA GLN A 22 -25.35 5.35 -28.18
C GLN A 22 -26.46 6.27 -27.67
N GLN A 23 -27.44 5.73 -26.94
CA GLN A 23 -28.56 6.51 -26.42
C GLN A 23 -28.21 7.26 -25.13
N LEU A 24 -27.36 6.69 -24.27
CA LEU A 24 -27.10 7.24 -22.94
C LEU A 24 -25.78 7.99 -22.80
N PHE A 25 -24.82 7.75 -23.69
CA PHE A 25 -23.51 8.39 -23.62
C PHE A 25 -23.51 9.78 -24.28
N PRO A 26 -22.95 10.83 -23.66
CA PRO A 26 -22.46 10.90 -22.29
C PRO A 26 -23.47 11.49 -21.30
N LYS A 27 -24.49 12.21 -21.77
CA LYS A 27 -25.26 13.15 -20.94
C LYS A 27 -26.15 12.43 -19.92
N GLU A 28 -26.84 11.39 -20.36
CA GLU A 28 -27.76 10.62 -19.55
C GLU A 28 -26.99 9.82 -18.51
N PHE A 29 -25.84 9.24 -18.88
CA PHE A 29 -24.94 8.62 -17.90
C PHE A 29 -24.46 9.61 -16.83
N VAL A 30 -24.09 10.85 -17.19
CA VAL A 30 -23.74 11.87 -16.19
C VAL A 30 -24.94 12.20 -15.28
N ALA A 31 -26.14 12.34 -15.85
CA ALA A 31 -27.34 12.64 -15.08
C ALA A 31 -27.65 11.53 -14.07
N LEU A 32 -27.53 10.26 -14.47
CA LEU A 32 -27.73 9.10 -13.61
C LEU A 32 -26.62 8.98 -12.56
N ALA A 33 -25.35 9.23 -12.93
CA ALA A 33 -24.22 9.17 -12.01
C ALA A 33 -24.29 10.22 -10.89
N ARG A 34 -24.99 11.34 -11.11
CA ARG A 34 -25.22 12.38 -10.11
C ARG A 34 -26.31 12.05 -9.08
N VAL A 35 -27.12 11.03 -9.35
CA VAL A 35 -28.12 10.59 -8.39
C VAL A 35 -27.39 9.90 -7.25
N GLN A 36 -27.34 10.56 -6.09
CA GLN A 36 -26.72 10.05 -4.86
C GLN A 36 -27.58 8.93 -4.23
N SER A 37 -27.70 7.81 -4.93
CA SER A 37 -28.43 6.63 -4.50
C SER A 37 -27.71 5.36 -4.92
N LEU A 38 -27.50 4.47 -3.96
CA LEU A 38 -26.90 3.16 -4.19
C LEU A 38 -27.68 2.34 -5.22
N GLU A 39 -29.01 2.37 -5.13
CA GLU A 39 -29.94 1.68 -6.04
C GLU A 39 -29.86 2.18 -7.50
N THR A 40 -29.23 3.34 -7.72
CA THR A 40 -28.99 3.92 -9.03
C THR A 40 -27.55 3.72 -9.48
N CYS A 41 -26.59 3.95 -8.58
CA CYS A 41 -25.16 3.91 -8.89
C CYS A 41 -24.68 2.49 -9.21
N ASP A 42 -25.08 1.48 -8.44
CA ASP A 42 -24.61 0.10 -8.64
C ASP A 42 -25.08 -0.48 -9.99
N PRO A 43 -26.39 -0.42 -10.35
CA PRO A 43 -26.84 -0.86 -11.68
C PRO A 43 -26.24 -0.03 -12.81
N LEU A 44 -25.98 1.26 -12.60
CA LEU A 44 -25.30 2.10 -13.59
C LEU A 44 -23.87 1.62 -13.85
N CYS A 45 -23.11 1.30 -12.79
CA CYS A 45 -21.77 0.73 -12.91
C CYS A 45 -21.82 -0.60 -13.68
N MET A 46 -22.79 -1.46 -13.38
CA MET A 46 -23.01 -2.72 -14.07
C MET A 46 -23.31 -2.52 -15.56
N VAL A 47 -24.22 -1.60 -15.91
CA VAL A 47 -24.55 -1.28 -17.31
C VAL A 47 -23.33 -0.77 -18.06
N ILE A 48 -22.59 0.18 -17.50
CA ILE A 48 -21.40 0.76 -18.14
C ILE A 48 -20.33 -0.32 -18.32
N TYR A 49 -20.08 -1.12 -17.28
CA TYR A 49 -19.13 -2.24 -17.35
C TYR A 49 -19.54 -3.25 -18.43
N ALA A 50 -20.78 -3.75 -18.40
CA ALA A 50 -21.28 -4.73 -19.36
C ALA A 50 -21.24 -4.20 -20.80
N CYS A 51 -21.52 -2.91 -21.02
CA CYS A 51 -21.41 -2.32 -22.34
C CYS A 51 -19.95 -2.19 -22.82
N GLY A 52 -19.03 -1.86 -21.91
CA GLY A 52 -17.61 -1.71 -22.22
C GLY A 52 -16.85 -3.04 -22.29
N ASP A 53 -17.36 -4.09 -21.65
CA ASP A 53 -16.68 -5.38 -21.56
C ASP A 53 -16.45 -5.97 -22.96
N GLY A 54 -15.23 -6.41 -23.23
CA GLY A 54 -14.78 -6.82 -24.57
C GLY A 54 -14.68 -5.72 -25.64
N SER A 55 -14.89 -4.43 -25.32
CA SER A 55 -14.84 -3.31 -26.27
C SER A 55 -13.87 -2.20 -25.82
N PRO A 56 -12.57 -2.27 -26.16
CA PRO A 56 -11.56 -1.27 -25.79
C PRO A 56 -11.92 0.16 -26.22
N GLU A 57 -12.62 0.33 -27.35
CA GLU A 57 -13.01 1.63 -27.88
C GLU A 57 -14.02 2.34 -26.97
N LEU A 58 -14.92 1.61 -26.31
CA LEU A 58 -15.92 2.19 -25.41
C LEU A 58 -15.28 2.62 -24.09
N PHE A 59 -14.32 1.85 -23.57
CA PHE A 59 -13.51 2.28 -22.43
C PHE A 59 -12.63 3.48 -22.76
N ALA A 60 -12.07 3.56 -23.96
CA ALA A 60 -11.36 4.75 -24.43
C ALA A 60 -12.28 5.98 -24.50
N GLN A 61 -13.54 5.81 -24.95
CA GLN A 61 -14.54 6.88 -24.91
C GLN A 61 -14.89 7.28 -23.47
N LEU A 62 -15.06 6.31 -22.57
CA LEU A 62 -15.33 6.56 -21.15
C LEU A 62 -14.18 7.34 -20.49
N CYS A 63 -12.95 7.13 -20.94
CA CYS A 63 -11.78 7.82 -20.41
C CYS A 63 -11.38 9.08 -21.21
N SER A 64 -12.15 9.42 -22.25
CA SER A 64 -12.00 10.69 -22.98
C SER A 64 -12.47 11.88 -22.13
N ALA A 65 -12.15 13.10 -22.55
CA ALA A 65 -12.61 14.33 -21.88
C ALA A 65 -14.14 14.40 -21.69
N ARG A 66 -14.93 13.73 -22.55
CA ARG A 66 -16.40 13.67 -22.42
C ARG A 66 -16.85 12.61 -21.42
N GLY A 67 -16.19 11.45 -21.41
CA GLY A 67 -16.55 10.32 -20.55
C GLY A 67 -16.02 10.44 -19.12
N ILE A 68 -14.89 11.13 -18.91
CA ILE A 68 -14.23 11.26 -17.60
C ILE A 68 -15.15 11.87 -16.54
N THR A 69 -16.08 12.73 -16.97
CA THR A 69 -17.11 13.32 -16.11
C THR A 69 -18.03 12.25 -15.54
N ILE A 70 -18.38 11.21 -16.31
CA ILE A 70 -19.22 10.11 -15.84
C ILE A 70 -18.52 9.38 -14.69
N VAL A 71 -17.26 8.97 -14.90
CA VAL A 71 -16.48 8.26 -13.88
C VAL A 71 -16.28 9.14 -12.64
N LYS A 72 -16.02 10.43 -12.83
CA LYS A 72 -15.92 11.39 -11.73
C LYS A 72 -17.20 11.44 -10.89
N GLU A 73 -18.37 11.54 -11.52
CA GLU A 73 -19.65 11.59 -10.80
C GLU A 73 -19.97 10.25 -10.12
N ILE A 74 -19.60 9.11 -10.73
CA ILE A 74 -19.71 7.79 -10.08
C ILE A 74 -18.82 7.75 -8.83
N VAL A 75 -17.57 8.20 -8.90
CA VAL A 75 -16.67 8.24 -7.74
C VAL A 75 -17.20 9.20 -6.66
N ASN A 76 -17.73 10.36 -7.05
CA ASN A 76 -18.35 11.31 -6.10
C ASN A 76 -19.56 10.70 -5.39
N THR A 77 -20.44 10.04 -6.15
CA THR A 77 -21.63 9.41 -5.60
C THR A 77 -21.25 8.25 -4.69
N THR A 78 -20.34 7.37 -5.10
CA THR A 78 -19.87 6.26 -4.27
C THR A 78 -19.11 6.71 -3.02
N ALA A 79 -18.39 7.83 -3.08
CA ALA A 79 -17.80 8.45 -1.90
C ALA A 79 -18.87 8.98 -0.91
N ALA A 80 -20.03 9.41 -1.41
CA ALA A 80 -21.10 9.97 -0.59
C ALA A 80 -22.04 8.92 0.01
N VAL A 81 -22.44 7.92 -0.77
CA VAL A 81 -23.46 6.92 -0.36
C VAL A 81 -22.92 5.51 -0.18
N GLY A 82 -21.61 5.32 -0.41
CA GLY A 82 -21.00 4.00 -0.49
C GLY A 82 -21.24 3.34 -1.86
N PHE A 83 -20.78 2.11 -1.98
CA PHE A 83 -21.01 1.23 -3.13
C PHE A 83 -21.31 -0.18 -2.61
N GLY A 84 -22.10 -0.93 -3.37
CA GLY A 84 -22.54 -2.26 -2.99
C GLY A 84 -21.72 -3.33 -3.69
N GLU A 85 -22.37 -4.11 -4.57
CA GLU A 85 -21.76 -5.26 -5.25
C GLU A 85 -20.59 -4.87 -6.15
N ASP A 86 -19.75 -5.86 -6.47
CA ASP A 86 -18.46 -5.78 -7.19
C ASP A 86 -18.47 -4.98 -8.51
N SER A 87 -19.64 -4.58 -9.03
CA SER A 87 -19.81 -3.79 -10.25
C SER A 87 -18.99 -2.50 -10.27
N TYR A 88 -18.95 -1.74 -9.17
CA TYR A 88 -18.11 -0.54 -9.08
C TYR A 88 -16.61 -0.89 -9.11
N LYS A 89 -16.21 -1.93 -8.37
CA LYS A 89 -14.83 -2.43 -8.35
C LYS A 89 -14.38 -2.95 -9.71
N LEU A 90 -15.24 -3.67 -10.43
CA LEU A 90 -15.00 -4.17 -11.79
C LEU A 90 -14.81 -3.01 -12.78
N LEU A 91 -15.68 -2.00 -12.71
CA LEU A 91 -15.57 -0.80 -13.54
C LEU A 91 -14.25 -0.05 -13.27
N LEU A 92 -13.89 0.13 -12.00
CA LEU A 92 -12.62 0.76 -11.63
C LEU A 92 -11.41 -0.07 -12.03
N SER A 93 -11.44 -1.39 -11.86
CA SER A 93 -10.37 -2.30 -12.30
C SER A 93 -10.09 -2.09 -13.78
N ARG A 94 -11.14 -2.15 -14.61
CA ARG A 94 -10.97 -2.08 -16.06
C ARG A 94 -10.54 -0.70 -16.55
N THR A 95 -11.04 0.37 -15.91
CA THR A 95 -10.71 1.75 -16.30
C THR A 95 -9.35 2.22 -15.78
N CYS A 96 -9.00 1.85 -14.55
CA CYS A 96 -7.85 2.41 -13.83
C CYS A 96 -6.67 1.45 -13.75
N LEU A 97 -6.93 0.15 -13.55
CA LEU A 97 -5.88 -0.85 -13.32
C LEU A 97 -5.46 -1.58 -14.59
N GLU A 98 -6.28 -1.63 -15.63
CA GLU A 98 -5.95 -2.34 -16.87
C GLU A 98 -5.73 -1.39 -18.07
N GLY A 99 -5.99 -0.09 -17.90
CA GLY A 99 -5.86 0.94 -18.94
C GLY A 99 -4.99 2.13 -18.52
N PRO A 100 -4.54 2.97 -19.48
CA PRO A 100 -3.63 4.10 -19.23
C PRO A 100 -4.33 5.34 -18.62
N TYR A 101 -5.52 5.18 -18.05
CA TYR A 101 -6.42 6.30 -17.75
C TYR A 101 -6.37 6.76 -16.29
N PHE A 102 -5.57 6.09 -15.45
CA PHE A 102 -5.42 6.43 -14.04
C PHE A 102 -5.06 7.90 -13.82
N GLN A 103 -4.03 8.41 -14.50
CA GLN A 103 -3.54 9.77 -14.29
C GLN A 103 -4.59 10.83 -14.67
N SER A 104 -5.28 10.60 -15.78
CA SER A 104 -6.39 11.45 -16.22
C SER A 104 -7.46 11.49 -15.13
N LEU A 105 -7.93 10.33 -14.67
CA LEU A 105 -8.94 10.23 -13.61
C LEU A 105 -8.49 10.90 -12.31
N PHE A 106 -7.30 10.57 -11.82
CA PHE A 106 -6.76 11.09 -10.56
C PHE A 106 -6.70 12.61 -10.51
N SER A 107 -6.36 13.27 -11.63
CA SER A 107 -6.26 14.73 -11.71
C SER A 107 -7.61 15.46 -11.56
N TYR A 108 -8.72 14.81 -11.92
CA TYR A 108 -10.06 15.42 -11.92
C TYR A 108 -10.88 15.12 -10.66
N LEU A 109 -10.40 14.23 -9.80
CA LEU A 109 -11.10 13.77 -8.60
C LEU A 109 -10.77 14.67 -7.40
N GLY A 110 -11.81 15.17 -6.71
CA GLY A 110 -11.67 15.86 -5.43
C GLY A 110 -11.40 14.92 -4.25
N PHE A 111 -11.73 13.63 -4.41
CA PHE A 111 -11.63 12.59 -3.38
C PHE A 111 -10.46 11.64 -3.64
N GLN A 112 -9.25 12.20 -3.81
CA GLN A 112 -8.05 11.41 -4.15
C GLN A 112 -7.77 10.28 -3.15
N ALA A 113 -7.98 10.51 -1.85
CA ALA A 113 -7.81 9.49 -0.81
C ALA A 113 -8.80 8.32 -0.94
N PHE A 114 -10.08 8.62 -1.17
CA PHE A 114 -11.11 7.60 -1.38
C PHE A 114 -10.82 6.79 -2.64
N PHE A 115 -10.43 7.46 -3.72
CA PHE A 115 -10.06 6.78 -4.95
C PHE A 115 -8.86 5.85 -4.77
N LEU A 116 -7.78 6.32 -4.13
CA LEU A 116 -6.61 5.48 -3.80
C LEU A 116 -6.98 4.30 -2.90
N ARG A 117 -7.89 4.51 -1.93
CA ARG A 117 -8.45 3.43 -1.11
C ARG A 117 -9.12 2.37 -1.99
N CYS A 118 -10.03 2.76 -2.87
CA CYS A 118 -10.72 1.81 -3.75
C CYS A 118 -9.73 1.02 -4.62
N ILE A 119 -8.71 1.69 -5.17
CA ILE A 119 -7.65 1.05 -5.95
C ILE A 119 -6.85 0.06 -5.10
N SER A 120 -6.48 0.44 -3.87
CA SER A 120 -5.80 -0.45 -2.93
C SER A 120 -6.65 -1.66 -2.58
N ASP A 121 -7.95 -1.47 -2.31
CA ASP A 121 -8.88 -2.55 -1.95
C ASP A 121 -9.02 -3.55 -3.13
N ILE A 122 -9.19 -3.05 -4.36
CA ILE A 122 -9.30 -3.89 -5.57
C ILE A 122 -8.01 -4.70 -5.79
N LEU A 123 -6.84 -4.05 -5.68
CA LEU A 123 -5.57 -4.73 -5.86
C LEU A 123 -5.36 -5.81 -4.81
N ASN A 124 -5.70 -5.53 -3.55
CA ASN A 124 -5.55 -6.48 -2.46
C ASN A 124 -6.45 -7.71 -2.62
N GLU A 125 -7.69 -7.52 -3.06
CA GLU A 125 -8.66 -8.60 -3.27
C GLU A 125 -8.37 -9.44 -4.52
N ARG A 126 -7.82 -8.83 -5.58
CA ARG A 126 -7.62 -9.45 -6.90
C ARG A 126 -6.14 -9.53 -7.31
N LEU A 127 -5.25 -9.71 -6.34
CA LEU A 127 -3.78 -9.69 -6.51
C LEU A 127 -3.26 -10.56 -7.66
N GLN A 128 -3.90 -11.69 -7.95
CA GLN A 128 -3.44 -12.65 -8.97
C GLN A 128 -4.11 -12.48 -10.34
N GLU A 129 -5.15 -11.66 -10.45
CA GLU A 129 -5.93 -11.49 -11.68
C GLU A 129 -5.54 -10.23 -12.46
N ILE A 130 -5.00 -9.23 -11.76
CA ILE A 130 -4.75 -7.90 -12.31
C ILE A 130 -3.26 -7.73 -12.58
N THR A 131 -2.91 -7.46 -13.84
CA THR A 131 -1.56 -7.00 -14.21
C THR A 131 -1.53 -5.48 -14.14
N VAL A 132 -0.73 -4.94 -13.22
CA VAL A 132 -0.66 -3.49 -12.99
C VAL A 132 0.26 -2.82 -14.02
N PRO A 133 -0.21 -1.80 -14.76
CA PRO A 133 0.61 -1.02 -15.68
C PRO A 133 1.70 -0.26 -14.92
N SER A 134 2.91 -0.23 -15.49
CA SER A 134 4.04 0.47 -14.91
C SER A 134 3.79 1.98 -14.78
N ASP A 135 2.99 2.56 -15.68
CA ASP A 135 2.54 3.96 -15.58
C ASP A 135 1.70 4.21 -14.32
N LEU A 136 0.84 3.27 -13.93
CA LEU A 136 0.07 3.38 -12.68
C LEU A 136 1.00 3.33 -11.48
N ALA A 137 1.92 2.37 -11.45
CA ALA A 137 2.89 2.22 -10.38
C ALA A 137 3.72 3.50 -10.23
N PHE A 138 4.21 4.06 -11.34
CA PHE A 138 4.93 5.32 -11.37
C PHE A 138 4.09 6.50 -10.87
N CYS A 139 2.83 6.62 -11.31
CA CYS A 139 1.93 7.69 -10.88
C CYS A 139 1.65 7.62 -9.37
N VAL A 140 1.33 6.43 -8.85
CA VAL A 140 1.08 6.20 -7.43
C VAL A 140 2.32 6.51 -6.59
N PHE A 141 3.50 6.10 -7.05
CA PHE A 141 4.75 6.43 -6.36
C PHE A 141 5.05 7.93 -6.38
N GLY A 142 4.72 8.63 -7.47
CA GLY A 142 4.79 10.09 -7.55
C GLY A 142 3.83 10.77 -6.55
N ILE A 143 2.64 10.21 -6.33
CA ILE A 143 1.70 10.67 -5.30
C ILE A 143 2.29 10.47 -3.91
N PHE A 144 2.85 9.29 -3.62
CA PHE A 144 3.53 9.00 -2.36
C PHE A 144 4.66 10.02 -2.10
N LYS A 145 5.54 10.24 -3.08
CA LYS A 145 6.64 11.22 -2.98
C LYS A 145 6.15 12.63 -2.63
N LYS A 146 5.05 13.09 -3.25
CA LYS A 146 4.46 14.40 -2.95
C LYS A 146 3.86 14.44 -1.55
N SER A 147 3.21 13.37 -1.12
CA SER A 147 2.55 13.25 0.19
C SER A 147 3.53 13.15 1.36
N ILE A 148 4.77 12.69 1.14
CA ILE A 148 5.82 12.66 2.18
C ILE A 148 6.06 14.02 2.83
N GLY A 149 5.87 15.13 2.09
CA GLY A 149 5.99 16.49 2.63
C GLY A 149 5.13 16.73 3.88
N ILE A 150 4.01 16.01 4.00
CA ILE A 150 3.09 16.06 5.15
C ILE A 150 3.77 15.58 6.43
N LEU A 151 4.73 14.65 6.35
CA LEU A 151 5.44 14.10 7.52
C LEU A 151 6.18 15.17 8.32
N LYS A 152 6.52 16.33 7.72
CA LYS A 152 7.14 17.45 8.43
C LYS A 152 6.23 18.10 9.46
N CYS A 153 4.91 18.01 9.26
CA CYS A 153 3.89 18.63 10.11
C CYS A 153 2.97 17.59 10.76
N ALA A 154 3.24 16.29 10.54
CA ALA A 154 2.41 15.23 11.05
C ALA A 154 2.56 15.11 12.57
N THR A 155 1.44 14.85 13.24
CA THR A 155 1.40 14.37 14.62
C THR A 155 1.23 12.86 14.63
N THR A 156 1.56 12.21 15.75
CA THR A 156 1.33 10.77 15.92
C THR A 156 -0.13 10.41 15.65
N GLY A 157 -0.34 9.54 14.67
CA GLY A 157 -1.67 9.09 14.28
C GLY A 157 -2.28 8.15 15.31
N LYS A 158 -3.59 8.31 15.56
CA LYS A 158 -4.32 7.57 16.60
C LYS A 158 -5.04 6.32 16.09
N SER A 159 -5.22 6.21 14.77
CA SER A 159 -5.93 5.10 14.12
C SER A 159 -5.13 4.58 12.93
N GLY A 160 -5.49 3.39 12.45
CA GLY A 160 -5.05 2.90 11.14
C GLY A 160 -5.83 3.57 10.02
N LEU A 161 -5.52 3.20 8.77
CA LEU A 161 -6.25 3.66 7.60
C LEU A 161 -7.68 3.04 7.55
N PRO A 162 -8.71 3.80 7.17
CA PRO A 162 -8.70 5.25 6.96
C PRO A 162 -8.66 6.04 8.28
N THR A 163 -7.93 7.15 8.30
CA THR A 163 -7.69 8.01 9.47
C THR A 163 -8.69 9.16 9.61
N GLY A 164 -9.45 9.46 8.56
CA GLY A 164 -10.33 10.63 8.48
C GLY A 164 -9.61 11.91 8.00
N SER A 165 -8.30 11.86 7.78
CA SER A 165 -7.55 12.92 7.12
C SER A 165 -7.25 12.50 5.68
N SER A 166 -7.85 13.19 4.72
CA SER A 166 -7.65 12.88 3.29
C SER A 166 -6.19 12.91 2.86
N THR A 167 -5.38 13.78 3.46
CA THR A 167 -3.96 13.89 3.14
C THR A 167 -3.15 12.72 3.71
N ILE A 168 -3.46 12.26 4.92
CA ILE A 168 -2.79 11.09 5.54
C ILE A 168 -3.25 9.81 4.85
N ASP A 169 -4.53 9.72 4.51
CA ASP A 169 -5.10 8.57 3.81
C ASP A 169 -4.52 8.45 2.40
N ALA A 170 -4.35 9.57 1.67
CA ALA A 170 -3.66 9.57 0.39
C ALA A 170 -2.21 9.07 0.52
N LEU A 171 -1.46 9.52 1.54
CA LEU A 171 -0.12 9.01 1.84
C LEU A 171 -0.15 7.48 2.08
N GLY A 172 -1.03 7.02 2.96
CA GLY A 172 -1.10 5.60 3.34
C GLY A 172 -1.53 4.67 2.21
N TYR A 173 -2.59 5.00 1.49
CA TYR A 173 -3.04 4.18 0.35
C TYR A 173 -2.05 4.24 -0.83
N SER A 174 -1.35 5.36 -1.03
CA SER A 174 -0.24 5.43 -2.02
C SER A 174 1.00 4.60 -1.63
N LEU A 175 1.10 4.14 -0.38
CA LEU A 175 2.10 3.18 0.08
C LEU A 175 1.59 1.74 0.02
N ALA A 176 0.30 1.51 0.33
CA ALA A 176 -0.33 0.19 0.27
C ALA A 176 -0.39 -0.38 -1.16
N ILE A 177 -0.62 0.46 -2.17
CA ILE A 177 -0.66 0.02 -3.57
C ILE A 177 0.71 -0.55 -4.01
N PRO A 178 1.87 0.13 -3.83
CA PRO A 178 3.18 -0.47 -4.07
C PRO A 178 3.43 -1.77 -3.32
N ARG A 179 2.96 -1.91 -2.07
CA ARG A 179 3.08 -3.16 -1.30
C ARG A 179 2.44 -4.32 -2.06
N ASP A 180 1.23 -4.10 -2.55
CA ASP A 180 0.43 -5.09 -3.26
C ASP A 180 1.03 -5.39 -4.65
N ILE A 181 1.49 -4.37 -5.38
CA ILE A 181 2.25 -4.54 -6.64
C ILE A 181 3.49 -5.41 -6.42
N CYS A 182 4.28 -5.14 -5.38
CA CYS A 182 5.52 -5.89 -5.12
C CYS A 182 5.26 -7.32 -4.63
N ALA A 183 4.07 -7.61 -4.10
CA ALA A 183 3.66 -8.96 -3.71
C ALA A 183 3.27 -9.84 -4.91
N GLN A 184 2.99 -9.25 -6.06
CA GLN A 184 2.62 -10.00 -7.26
C GLN A 184 3.79 -10.89 -7.69
N LYS A 185 3.52 -12.19 -7.84
CA LYS A 185 4.45 -13.09 -8.51
C LYS A 185 4.41 -12.74 -9.99
N SER A 186 5.53 -12.31 -10.55
CA SER A 186 5.66 -12.15 -12.00
C SER A 186 5.14 -13.42 -12.66
N VAL A 187 4.04 -13.34 -13.41
CA VAL A 187 3.59 -14.45 -14.25
C VAL A 187 4.64 -14.54 -15.34
N ARG A 188 5.61 -15.44 -15.15
CA ARG A 188 6.69 -15.68 -16.10
C ARG A 188 6.06 -16.24 -17.37
N GLY A 189 5.70 -15.38 -18.32
CA GLY A 189 5.07 -15.80 -19.56
C GLY A 189 4.28 -14.78 -20.39
N SER A 190 4.07 -13.52 -19.96
CA SER A 190 3.31 -12.55 -20.78
C SER A 190 4.13 -11.31 -21.13
N ASN A 191 4.55 -11.27 -22.40
CA ASN A 191 5.05 -10.15 -23.22
C ASN A 191 6.25 -9.35 -22.69
N GLU A 192 7.36 -9.48 -23.41
CA GLU A 192 8.68 -8.86 -23.21
C GLU A 192 8.72 -7.32 -23.38
N ASP A 193 7.57 -6.62 -23.42
CA ASP A 193 7.50 -5.18 -23.79
C ASP A 193 6.81 -4.26 -22.76
N LEU A 194 6.22 -4.78 -21.68
CA LEU A 194 5.82 -3.95 -20.52
C LEU A 194 6.86 -4.13 -19.42
N GLY A 195 7.62 -3.07 -19.11
CA GLY A 195 8.55 -3.09 -17.98
C GLY A 195 7.81 -3.46 -16.70
N ASP A 196 8.36 -4.39 -15.91
CA ASP A 196 7.77 -4.83 -14.65
C ASP A 196 7.44 -3.60 -13.79
N ALA A 197 6.19 -3.47 -13.34
CA ALA A 197 5.76 -2.38 -12.47
C ALA A 197 6.66 -2.26 -11.24
N VAL A 198 7.19 -3.39 -10.74
CA VAL A 198 8.17 -3.42 -9.66
C VAL A 198 9.50 -2.81 -10.10
N ASP A 199 10.02 -3.16 -11.29
CA ASP A 199 11.27 -2.61 -11.82
C ASP A 199 11.20 -1.09 -12.03
N VAL A 200 10.04 -0.58 -12.45
CA VAL A 200 9.80 0.87 -12.53
C VAL A 200 9.84 1.51 -11.14
N LEU A 201 9.25 0.91 -10.12
CA LEU A 201 9.32 1.44 -8.75
C LEU A 201 10.77 1.44 -8.23
N LEU A 202 11.50 0.35 -8.44
CA LEU A 202 12.88 0.17 -7.99
C LEU A 202 13.82 1.16 -8.68
N SER A 203 13.76 1.29 -10.01
CA SER A 203 14.58 2.23 -10.78
C SER A 203 14.35 3.70 -10.40
N HIS A 204 13.20 4.03 -9.83
CA HIS A 204 12.88 5.37 -9.32
C HIS A 204 13.22 5.57 -7.83
N GLY A 205 13.92 4.62 -7.21
CA GLY A 205 14.46 4.72 -5.86
C GLY A 205 13.45 4.43 -4.76
N LEU A 206 12.48 3.52 -4.98
CA LEU A 206 11.52 3.12 -3.94
C LEU A 206 12.21 2.65 -2.65
N ILE A 207 13.20 1.77 -2.77
CA ILE A 207 13.89 1.16 -1.61
C ILE A 207 14.65 2.21 -0.82
N GLU A 208 15.49 3.01 -1.49
CA GLU A 208 16.24 4.09 -0.86
C GLU A 208 15.33 5.09 -0.13
N LEU A 209 14.20 5.47 -0.76
CA LEU A 209 13.24 6.38 -0.16
C LEU A 209 12.63 5.79 1.11
N LEU A 210 12.14 4.55 1.06
CA LEU A 210 11.48 3.91 2.20
C LEU A 210 12.45 3.68 3.36
N LEU A 211 13.70 3.28 3.10
CA LEU A 211 14.72 3.11 4.13
C LEU A 211 15.12 4.45 4.77
N CYS A 212 15.25 5.50 3.97
CA CYS A 212 15.50 6.85 4.49
C CYS A 212 14.34 7.33 5.38
N LEU A 213 13.09 7.10 4.98
CA LEU A 213 11.92 7.41 5.80
C LEU A 213 11.90 6.60 7.09
N LEU A 214 12.17 5.29 7.00
CA LEU A 214 12.17 4.38 8.14
C LEU A 214 13.22 4.76 9.19
N ARG A 215 14.41 5.22 8.75
CA ARG A 215 15.47 5.75 9.62
C ARG A 215 15.04 7.03 10.34
N ASP A 216 14.33 7.90 9.65
CA ASP A 216 13.91 9.21 10.19
C ASP A 216 12.71 9.11 11.15
N LEU A 217 12.03 7.96 11.22
CA LEU A 217 10.91 7.74 12.13
C LEU A 217 11.35 7.55 13.58
N GLU A 218 10.51 7.99 14.52
CA GLU A 218 10.63 7.72 15.95
C GLU A 218 10.91 6.23 16.26
N PRO A 219 11.84 5.89 17.16
CA PRO A 219 12.17 4.51 17.52
C PRO A 219 10.94 3.65 17.86
N THR A 220 11.03 2.34 17.62
CA THR A 220 9.95 1.40 17.98
C THR A 220 9.62 1.46 19.47
N SER A 221 8.42 1.07 19.87
CA SER A 221 8.00 1.16 21.28
C SER A 221 8.96 0.42 22.22
N VAL A 222 9.52 -0.71 21.79
CA VAL A 222 10.56 -1.46 22.53
C VAL A 222 11.87 -0.68 22.64
N MET A 223 12.35 -0.08 21.54
CA MET A 223 13.56 0.75 21.56
C MET A 223 13.36 1.99 22.44
N TRP A 224 12.18 2.61 22.40
CA TRP A 224 11.86 3.74 23.26
C TRP A 224 11.90 3.35 24.74
N LYS A 225 11.28 2.21 25.09
CA LYS A 225 11.30 1.68 26.47
C LYS A 225 12.73 1.39 26.94
N ALA A 226 13.60 0.88 26.07
CA ALA A 226 15.01 0.62 26.37
C ALA A 226 15.84 1.91 26.52
N ILE A 227 15.68 2.90 25.63
CA ILE A 227 16.38 4.20 25.68
C ILE A 227 16.03 4.92 26.99
N LYS A 228 14.76 4.92 27.39
CA LYS A 228 14.30 5.53 28.65
C LYS A 228 14.89 4.89 29.91
N GLN A 229 15.34 3.63 29.84
CA GLN A 229 16.01 2.97 30.97
C GLN A 229 17.51 3.31 31.06
N GLY A 230 18.14 3.76 29.96
CA GLY A 230 19.56 4.11 29.92
C GLY A 230 19.88 5.59 30.15
N GLU A 231 18.89 6.48 30.06
CA GLU A 231 19.08 7.93 30.22
C GLU A 231 19.02 8.39 31.68
N GLU A 232 20.15 8.28 32.39
CA GLU A 232 20.45 9.19 33.51
C GLU A 232 21.36 10.37 33.10
N ARG A 233 22.01 10.37 31.92
CA ARG A 233 22.82 11.52 31.45
C ARG A 233 22.82 11.67 29.92
N ASP A 234 22.44 12.86 29.45
CA ASP A 234 22.48 13.38 28.08
C ASP A 234 21.78 12.55 26.98
N GLY A 235 20.45 12.72 26.90
CA GLY A 235 19.63 12.17 25.82
C GLY A 235 19.84 12.87 24.46
N PRO A 236 19.63 12.18 23.33
CA PRO A 236 19.67 12.78 22.01
C PRO A 236 18.57 13.83 21.88
N LYS A 237 18.91 15.01 21.36
CA LYS A 237 17.96 16.11 21.11
C LYS A 237 16.78 15.58 20.29
N SER A 238 15.60 15.47 20.91
CA SER A 238 14.37 14.87 20.35
C SER A 238 13.75 15.66 19.18
N SER A 239 14.45 16.63 18.62
CA SER A 239 13.89 17.65 17.73
C SER A 239 13.93 17.30 16.23
N SER A 240 14.33 16.07 15.86
CA SER A 240 14.47 15.67 14.44
C SER A 240 13.75 14.39 14.02
N LEU A 241 13.25 13.59 14.98
CA LEU A 241 12.55 12.34 14.68
C LEU A 241 11.09 12.63 14.29
N LYS A 242 10.61 11.93 13.26
CA LYS A 242 9.26 12.13 12.71
C LYS A 242 8.29 11.10 13.30
N PRO A 243 7.11 11.52 13.79
CA PRO A 243 6.11 10.58 14.27
C PRO A 243 5.47 9.80 13.11
N CYS A 244 4.90 8.64 13.42
CA CYS A 244 4.09 7.90 12.46
C CYS A 244 2.75 8.63 12.23
N PRO A 245 2.37 8.98 11.00
CA PRO A 245 1.15 9.73 10.71
C PRO A 245 -0.13 8.91 10.93
N TYR A 246 -0.03 7.57 10.97
CA TYR A 246 -1.11 6.64 11.27
C TYR A 246 -0.57 5.34 11.87
N LYS A 247 -1.42 4.59 12.58
CA LYS A 247 -1.06 3.28 13.17
C LYS A 247 -0.82 2.25 12.08
N GLY A 248 0.37 1.66 12.05
CA GLY A 248 0.80 0.72 11.01
C GLY A 248 1.64 1.33 9.90
N PHE A 249 1.93 2.64 9.90
CA PHE A 249 2.76 3.27 8.87
C PHE A 249 4.15 2.65 8.76
N ARG A 250 4.82 2.39 9.90
CA ARG A 250 6.12 1.71 9.93
C ARG A 250 6.01 0.30 9.36
N ARG A 251 4.97 -0.46 9.77
CA ARG A 251 4.69 -1.80 9.25
C ARG A 251 4.52 -1.78 7.73
N ASP A 252 3.74 -0.85 7.19
CA ASP A 252 3.51 -0.77 5.74
C ASP A 252 4.79 -0.55 4.95
N MET A 253 5.69 0.31 5.43
CA MET A 253 6.99 0.51 4.77
C MET A 253 7.83 -0.77 4.78
N VAL A 254 7.90 -1.45 5.92
CA VAL A 254 8.64 -2.73 6.05
C VAL A 254 8.03 -3.81 5.15
N ALA A 255 6.70 -3.85 5.03
CA ALA A 255 6.02 -4.78 4.14
C ALA A 255 6.36 -4.55 2.66
N VAL A 256 6.41 -3.29 2.22
CA VAL A 256 6.83 -2.97 0.83
C VAL A 256 8.26 -3.41 0.60
N ILE A 257 9.19 -3.10 1.52
CA ILE A 257 10.60 -3.48 1.40
C ILE A 257 10.73 -5.01 1.33
N GLY A 258 10.06 -5.75 2.22
CA GLY A 258 10.09 -7.21 2.24
C GLY A 258 9.57 -7.84 0.95
N ASN A 259 8.47 -7.32 0.39
CA ASN A 259 7.95 -7.80 -0.89
C ASN A 259 8.92 -7.52 -2.05
N CYS A 260 9.66 -6.40 -2.00
CA CYS A 260 10.67 -6.09 -2.99
C CYS A 260 11.92 -6.98 -2.88
N THR A 261 12.31 -7.43 -1.68
CA THR A 261 13.50 -8.28 -1.50
C THR A 261 13.28 -9.72 -1.95
N TYR A 262 12.04 -10.22 -1.90
CA TYR A 262 11.72 -11.60 -2.25
C TYR A 262 12.23 -11.98 -3.65
N LYS A 263 13.21 -12.90 -3.68
CA LYS A 263 13.85 -13.42 -4.91
C LYS A 263 14.47 -12.37 -5.83
N ARG A 264 14.82 -11.18 -5.32
CA ARG A 264 15.47 -10.11 -6.11
C ARG A 264 16.85 -9.78 -5.55
N LYS A 265 17.89 -10.50 -6.01
CA LYS A 265 19.28 -10.34 -5.51
C LYS A 265 19.80 -8.91 -5.64
N LEU A 266 19.45 -8.18 -6.71
CA LEU A 266 19.85 -6.77 -6.88
C LEU A 266 19.34 -5.88 -5.73
N VAL A 267 18.09 -6.06 -5.30
CA VAL A 267 17.52 -5.30 -4.17
C VAL A 267 18.18 -5.73 -2.86
N GLN A 268 18.38 -7.02 -2.66
CA GLN A 268 19.06 -7.56 -1.48
C GLN A 268 20.49 -7.00 -1.34
N ASP A 269 21.24 -6.93 -2.45
CA ASP A 269 22.59 -6.39 -2.49
C ASP A 269 22.61 -4.87 -2.31
N GLU A 270 21.67 -4.14 -2.88
CA GLU A 270 21.54 -2.68 -2.68
C GLU A 270 21.37 -2.34 -1.19
N ILE A 271 20.50 -3.08 -0.48
CA ILE A 271 20.26 -2.88 0.95
C ILE A 271 21.54 -3.12 1.76
N ARG A 272 22.31 -4.17 1.42
CA ARG A 272 23.60 -4.45 2.07
C ARG A 272 24.65 -3.38 1.79
N GLN A 273 24.83 -3.01 0.54
CA GLN A 273 25.86 -2.04 0.12
C GLN A 273 25.66 -0.65 0.71
N ARG A 274 24.44 -0.33 1.14
CA ARG A 274 24.09 0.93 1.80
C ARG A 274 23.96 0.81 3.32
N ASP A 275 24.43 -0.30 3.91
CA ASP A 275 24.44 -0.57 5.36
C ASP A 275 23.07 -0.55 6.05
N TRP A 276 22.00 -0.92 5.32
CA TRP A 276 20.63 -0.88 5.84
C TRP A 276 20.15 -2.17 6.52
N ILE A 277 20.95 -3.24 6.51
CA ILE A 277 20.58 -4.54 7.12
C ILE A 277 20.23 -4.37 8.60
N LEU A 278 21.04 -3.62 9.35
CA LEU A 278 20.81 -3.39 10.78
C LEU A 278 19.51 -2.62 11.05
N LEU A 279 19.17 -1.64 10.19
CA LEU A 279 17.91 -0.91 10.30
C LEU A 279 16.70 -1.84 10.13
N LEU A 280 16.77 -2.81 9.21
CA LEU A 280 15.68 -3.77 9.00
C LEU A 280 15.58 -4.80 10.14
N LEU A 281 16.71 -5.23 10.70
CA LEU A 281 16.72 -6.11 11.88
C LEU A 281 16.01 -5.46 13.09
N GLN A 282 16.14 -4.13 13.27
CA GLN A 282 15.44 -3.38 14.31
C GLN A 282 13.91 -3.44 14.20
N GLN A 283 13.37 -3.79 13.03
CA GLN A 283 11.93 -3.90 12.80
C GLN A 283 11.36 -5.27 13.23
N CYS A 284 12.18 -6.18 13.75
CA CYS A 284 11.74 -7.47 14.27
C CYS A 284 11.22 -7.40 15.73
N GLY A 285 11.08 -6.20 16.29
CA GLY A 285 10.53 -5.96 17.62
C GLY A 285 9.01 -5.83 17.63
N LEU A 286 8.40 -6.01 18.81
CA LEU A 286 7.00 -5.66 19.01
C LEU A 286 6.82 -4.14 18.98
N ASP A 287 5.68 -3.68 18.48
CA ASP A 287 5.34 -2.26 18.44
C ASP A 287 3.83 -2.06 18.57
N ASP A 288 3.41 -1.30 19.58
CA ASP A 288 1.99 -1.16 19.96
C ASP A 288 1.21 -0.33 18.92
N ASP A 289 1.88 0.58 18.21
CA ASP A 289 1.28 1.42 17.18
C ASP A 289 1.43 0.81 15.78
N ASN A 290 2.17 -0.28 15.65
CA ASN A 290 2.36 -1.00 14.39
C ASN A 290 2.08 -2.50 14.56
N PRO A 291 0.79 -2.89 14.64
CA PRO A 291 0.40 -4.29 14.65
C PRO A 291 1.03 -5.05 13.48
N TYR A 292 1.53 -6.25 13.75
CA TYR A 292 2.25 -7.11 12.81
C TYR A 292 3.61 -6.61 12.31
N LEU A 293 4.18 -5.56 12.92
CA LEU A 293 5.52 -5.08 12.54
C LEU A 293 6.57 -6.18 12.66
N ARG A 294 6.56 -6.92 13.77
CA ARG A 294 7.50 -8.01 14.03
C ARG A 294 7.45 -9.07 12.93
N GLU A 295 6.25 -9.50 12.57
CA GLU A 295 6.03 -10.53 11.55
C GLU A 295 6.52 -10.07 10.19
N TRP A 296 6.21 -8.84 9.79
CA TRP A 296 6.72 -8.23 8.56
C TRP A 296 8.23 -8.01 8.60
N GLY A 297 8.80 -7.65 9.75
CA GLY A 297 10.24 -7.54 9.96
C GLY A 297 10.94 -8.88 9.75
N ILE A 298 10.46 -9.94 10.41
CA ILE A 298 10.99 -11.31 10.24
C ILE A 298 10.87 -11.77 8.79
N TRP A 299 9.73 -11.50 8.16
CA TRP A 299 9.50 -11.85 6.75
C TRP A 299 10.47 -11.12 5.83
N CYS A 300 10.61 -9.80 5.98
CA CYS A 300 11.54 -8.99 5.22
C CYS A 300 12.99 -9.46 5.38
N VAL A 301 13.40 -9.78 6.61
CA VAL A 301 14.76 -10.25 6.92
C VAL A 301 15.01 -11.64 6.32
N ARG A 302 14.04 -12.55 6.39
CA ARG A 302 14.13 -13.85 5.70
C ARG A 302 14.34 -13.66 4.20
N ASP A 303 13.51 -12.84 3.57
CA ASP A 303 13.56 -12.62 2.12
C ASP A 303 14.81 -11.84 1.69
N LEU A 304 15.40 -11.04 2.59
CA LEU A 304 16.67 -10.34 2.38
C LEU A 304 17.88 -11.28 2.35
N PHE A 305 17.83 -12.39 3.10
CA PHE A 305 18.90 -13.38 3.20
C PHE A 305 18.70 -14.60 2.29
N GLU A 306 17.47 -14.90 1.88
CA GLU A 306 17.16 -16.06 1.04
C GLU A 306 18.00 -16.07 -0.24
N GLY A 307 18.92 -17.03 -0.33
CA GLY A 307 19.82 -17.20 -1.48
C GLY A 307 20.95 -16.15 -1.59
N ASN A 308 21.25 -15.41 -0.51
CA ASN A 308 22.27 -14.36 -0.49
C ASN A 308 23.24 -14.53 0.69
N GLU A 309 24.28 -15.35 0.47
CA GLU A 309 25.33 -15.61 1.47
C GLU A 309 26.10 -14.34 1.88
N GLU A 310 26.25 -13.37 0.96
CA GLU A 310 26.92 -12.11 1.29
C GLU A 310 26.15 -11.30 2.33
N ASN A 311 24.82 -11.34 2.29
CA ASN A 311 23.98 -10.72 3.29
C ASN A 311 24.01 -11.52 4.60
N GLU A 312 23.99 -12.85 4.55
CA GLU A 312 24.06 -13.71 5.75
C GLU A 312 25.36 -13.47 6.56
N ARG A 313 26.49 -13.25 5.87
CA ARG A 313 27.78 -12.94 6.52
C ARG A 313 27.72 -11.71 7.41
N VAL A 314 26.98 -10.68 7.02
CA VAL A 314 26.82 -9.46 7.83
C VAL A 314 26.22 -9.77 9.19
N VAL A 315 25.28 -10.72 9.27
CA VAL A 315 24.67 -11.15 10.54
C VAL A 315 25.57 -12.11 11.31
N ALA A 316 26.31 -12.98 10.62
CA ALA A 316 27.26 -13.90 11.24
C ALA A 316 28.40 -13.18 11.99
N GLU A 317 28.74 -11.97 11.55
CA GLU A 317 29.73 -11.10 12.18
C GLU A 317 29.18 -10.29 13.38
N LEU A 318 27.87 -10.33 13.64
CA LEU A 318 27.29 -9.61 14.77
C LEU A 318 27.62 -10.27 16.11
N GLU A 319 28.16 -9.48 17.02
CA GLU A 319 28.47 -9.91 18.38
C GLU A 319 27.33 -9.59 19.34
N LEU A 320 27.02 -10.56 20.21
CA LEU A 320 26.03 -10.39 21.26
C LEU A 320 26.61 -9.50 22.38
N GLN A 321 26.13 -8.27 22.47
CA GLN A 321 26.59 -7.30 23.48
C GLN A 321 25.86 -7.43 24.83
N GLY A 322 24.64 -7.96 24.85
CA GLY A 322 23.86 -8.13 26.07
C GLY A 322 22.38 -8.34 25.80
N ALA A 323 21.63 -8.70 26.84
CA ALA A 323 20.17 -8.73 26.79
C ALA A 323 19.61 -7.38 27.26
N VAL A 324 18.51 -6.95 26.63
CA VAL A 324 17.76 -5.76 27.07
C VAL A 324 16.56 -6.24 27.86
N ASP A 325 16.50 -5.90 29.14
CA ASP A 325 15.33 -6.17 29.97
C ASP A 325 14.20 -5.21 29.58
N THR A 326 13.06 -5.75 29.18
CA THR A 326 11.88 -4.91 28.92
C THR A 326 11.11 -4.69 30.24
N PRO A 327 10.44 -3.54 30.42
CA PRO A 327 9.72 -3.25 31.66
C PRO A 327 8.61 -4.27 31.96
N GLU A 328 8.05 -4.92 30.94
CA GLU A 328 7.08 -6.00 31.10
C GLU A 328 7.70 -7.26 31.74
N ILE A 329 8.94 -7.59 31.38
CA ILE A 329 9.68 -8.73 31.93
C ILE A 329 10.06 -8.44 33.39
N ALA A 330 10.54 -7.22 33.67
CA ALA A 330 10.86 -6.78 35.03
C ALA A 330 9.63 -6.75 35.96
N GLN A 331 8.46 -6.31 35.47
CA GLN A 331 7.20 -6.33 36.23
C GLN A 331 6.76 -7.74 36.64
N LEU A 332 7.16 -8.76 35.88
CA LEU A 332 6.92 -10.17 36.20
C LEU A 332 7.95 -10.74 37.20
N GLY A 333 8.89 -9.93 37.68
CA GLY A 333 9.98 -10.38 38.54
C GLY A 333 11.02 -11.22 37.80
N LEU A 334 11.14 -11.04 36.48
CA LEU A 334 12.04 -11.79 35.61
C LEU A 334 13.08 -10.85 34.98
N ARG A 335 14.23 -11.40 34.60
CA ARG A 335 15.25 -10.75 33.75
C ARG A 335 15.75 -11.72 32.69
N VAL A 336 16.26 -11.20 31.58
CA VAL A 336 16.84 -11.98 30.51
C VAL A 336 18.35 -12.09 30.72
N GLU A 337 18.87 -13.30 30.88
CA GLU A 337 20.29 -13.60 30.87
C GLU A 337 20.67 -14.39 29.63
N VAL A 338 21.88 -14.15 29.12
CA VAL A 338 22.45 -14.98 28.06
C VAL A 338 23.12 -16.18 28.71
N ASN A 339 22.68 -17.39 28.35
CA ASN A 339 23.35 -18.60 28.81
C ASN A 339 24.77 -18.67 28.20
N PRO A 340 25.84 -18.71 29.01
CA PRO A 340 27.21 -18.67 28.50
C PRO A 340 27.58 -19.90 27.67
N ASN A 341 26.92 -21.04 27.87
CA ASN A 341 27.20 -22.28 27.16
C ASN A 341 26.45 -22.37 25.81
N THR A 342 25.21 -21.89 25.75
CA THR A 342 24.39 -21.99 24.53
C THR A 342 24.34 -20.69 23.73
N ARG A 343 24.81 -19.58 24.30
CA ARG A 343 24.64 -18.21 23.81
C ARG A 343 23.18 -17.82 23.53
N ARG A 344 22.22 -18.59 24.08
CA ARG A 344 20.77 -18.32 23.93
C ARG A 344 20.24 -17.51 25.11
N PRO A 345 19.29 -16.60 24.88
CA PRO A 345 18.62 -15.87 25.97
C PRO A 345 17.76 -16.83 26.81
N ARG A 346 17.76 -16.61 28.12
CA ARG A 346 16.99 -17.35 29.13
C ARG A 346 16.36 -16.37 30.12
N LEU A 347 15.12 -16.60 30.52
CA LEU A 347 14.48 -15.87 31.61
C LEU A 347 14.90 -16.46 32.96
N VAL A 348 15.31 -15.59 33.89
CA VAL A 348 15.64 -15.94 35.27
C VAL A 348 14.91 -15.00 36.23
N ASN A 349 14.62 -15.44 37.45
CA ASN A 349 13.99 -14.58 38.45
C ASN A 349 14.95 -13.47 38.89
N ILE A 350 14.40 -12.28 39.14
CA ILE A 350 15.09 -11.19 39.83
C ILE A 350 15.05 -11.54 41.32
N SER A 351 16.21 -11.80 41.90
CA SER A 351 16.41 -12.17 43.31
C SER A 351 15.98 -11.09 44.29
#